data_AF-H8KML7-F1
#
_entry.id   AF-H8KML7-F1
#
_cell.length_a   1.000
_cell.length_b   1.000
_cell.length_c   1.000
_cell.angle_alpha   90.00
_cell.angle_beta   90.00
_cell.angle_gamma   90.00
#
_symmetry.space_group_name_H-M   'P 1'
#
loop_
_entity.id
_entity.type
_entity.pdbx_description
1 polymer ?
#
loop_
_entity_poly.entity_id
_entity_poly.type
_entity_poly.pdbx_seq_one_letter_code
_entity_poly.pdbx_strand_id
1 'polypeptide(L)'
;MVKFSLVLFLLLNNFYSSSPLVRLPDKTLDYQRLNQPVAAIKHYFPIFQQSLKGKKYYAIESPYTSMSSSHLVEVKVDSARKDIELAEKKLMAKIQNNFRILVFNLFKIGITILIILSIIAYIIYRQKKRASQRRYQTLKLEKEYQILQALIEGEEKERSRIAKDLHDGIAGTLAVIKMNFSTIQQGDPTFQDSSVFKNTLQLLDDVFREVRKTAHNLMPDLLLHYGLDESLNRYCRNISQSNTIHIDYLSIGDIIRLKANFGVRCWGV
;
A
#
# COMPACT_ATOMS: atom_id res chain seq x y z
N MET A 1 -13.23 8.72 2.94
CA MET A 1 -13.90 7.71 3.76
C MET A 1 -15.30 8.16 4.23
N VAL A 2 -16.11 8.83 3.39
CA VAL A 2 -17.48 9.29 3.78
C VAL A 2 -18.56 9.05 2.70
N LYS A 3 -18.25 8.49 1.53
CA LYS A 3 -19.24 8.31 0.44
C LYS A 3 -19.95 6.94 0.37
N PHE A 4 -19.70 6.03 1.31
CA PHE A 4 -20.30 4.67 1.29
C PHE A 4 -21.51 4.49 2.23
N SER A 5 -21.83 5.47 3.09
CA SER A 5 -22.95 5.36 4.05
C SER A 5 -24.31 5.72 3.43
N LEU A 6 -24.33 6.55 2.39
CA LEU A 6 -25.59 7.05 1.81
C LEU A 6 -26.33 5.99 0.96
N VAL A 7 -25.61 5.04 0.36
CA VAL A 7 -26.20 4.01 -0.50
C VAL A 7 -26.85 2.89 0.33
N LEU A 8 -26.34 2.63 1.54
CA LEU A 8 -26.95 1.66 2.46
C LEU A 8 -28.20 2.24 3.16
N PHE A 9 -28.25 3.56 3.39
CA PHE A 9 -29.42 4.26 3.94
C PHE A 9 -30.58 4.38 2.93
N LEU A 10 -30.27 4.52 1.63
CA LEU A 10 -31.29 4.58 0.57
C LEU A 10 -31.90 3.22 0.21
N LEU A 11 -31.22 2.11 0.49
CA LEU A 11 -31.75 0.76 0.25
C LEU A 11 -32.62 0.21 1.38
N LEU A 12 -32.52 0.77 2.60
CA LEU A 12 -33.35 0.37 3.74
C LEU A 12 -34.65 1.19 3.89
N ASN A 13 -34.74 2.38 3.28
CA ASN A 13 -35.91 3.27 3.41
C ASN A 13 -37.00 3.09 2.35
N ASN A 14 -36.82 2.21 1.36
CA ASN A 14 -37.76 2.06 0.24
C ASN A 14 -38.86 0.99 0.48
N PHE A 15 -39.16 0.67 1.74
CA PHE A 15 -40.17 -0.34 2.09
C PHE A 15 -41.33 0.19 2.96
N TYR A 16 -41.43 1.50 3.17
CA TYR A 16 -42.55 2.15 3.85
C TYR A 16 -43.15 3.25 2.97
N SER A 17 -44.08 2.89 2.09
CA SER A 17 -45.11 3.83 1.62
C SER A 17 -46.31 3.07 1.04
N SER A 18 -47.41 3.13 1.79
CA SER A 18 -48.79 2.78 1.44
C SER A 18 -49.61 3.88 2.13
N SER A 19 -50.59 4.61 1.59
CA SER A 19 -51.39 4.66 0.36
C SER A 19 -52.16 6.01 0.42
N PRO A 20 -52.66 6.62 -0.68
CA PRO A 20 -53.52 7.79 -0.56
C PRO A 20 -54.99 7.41 -0.23
N LEU A 21 -55.66 8.37 0.41
CA LEU A 21 -56.96 8.34 1.06
C LEU A 21 -58.16 8.08 0.12
N VAL A 22 -59.09 7.23 0.54
CA VAL A 22 -60.51 7.28 0.13
C VAL A 22 -61.36 7.14 1.40
N ARG A 23 -62.15 8.17 1.72
CA ARG A 23 -63.13 8.19 2.82
C ARG A 23 -64.43 7.53 2.38
N LEU A 24 -64.96 6.62 3.20
CA LEU A 24 -66.39 6.31 3.30
C LEU A 24 -66.75 6.13 4.79
N PRO A 25 -68.02 6.38 5.17
CA PRO A 25 -68.37 6.83 6.51
C PRO A 25 -68.45 5.72 7.56
N ASP A 26 -68.20 6.18 8.76
CA ASP A 26 -68.23 5.59 10.09
C ASP A 26 -69.46 4.71 10.41
N LYS A 27 -69.22 3.45 10.80
CA LYS A 27 -69.61 2.90 12.11
C LYS A 27 -69.20 1.41 12.27
N THR A 28 -68.12 1.22 13.03
CA THR A 28 -67.76 0.07 13.89
C THR A 28 -67.91 -1.37 13.36
N LEU A 29 -66.79 -1.96 12.92
CA LEU A 29 -66.49 -3.37 13.15
C LEU A 29 -64.97 -3.56 13.26
N ASP A 30 -64.55 -4.16 14.37
CA ASP A 30 -63.17 -4.42 14.77
C ASP A 30 -62.49 -5.43 13.83
N TYR A 31 -61.49 -4.96 13.06
CA TYR A 31 -60.77 -5.76 12.07
C TYR A 31 -59.58 -6.56 12.63
N GLN A 32 -59.31 -6.54 13.95
CA GLN A 32 -58.16 -7.25 14.53
C GLN A 32 -58.40 -8.75 14.82
N ARG A 33 -59.58 -9.31 14.53
CA ARG A 33 -59.89 -10.74 14.75
C ARG A 33 -60.03 -11.63 13.50
N LEU A 34 -59.62 -11.16 12.32
CA LEU A 34 -59.79 -11.91 11.06
C LEU A 34 -58.51 -12.50 10.46
N ASN A 35 -57.57 -12.93 11.32
CA ASN A 35 -56.32 -13.56 10.87
C ASN A 35 -56.38 -15.09 10.72
N GLN A 36 -57.59 -15.66 10.55
CA GLN A 36 -57.76 -17.05 10.13
C GLN A 36 -58.95 -17.13 9.16
N PRO A 37 -58.75 -17.28 7.84
CA PRO A 37 -59.85 -17.49 6.90
C PRO A 37 -60.69 -18.72 7.28
N VAL A 38 -60.09 -19.70 7.96
CA VAL A 38 -60.77 -20.91 8.46
C VAL A 38 -61.73 -20.61 9.64
N ALA A 39 -61.40 -19.67 10.53
CA ALA A 39 -62.24 -19.34 11.69
C ALA A 39 -63.49 -18.54 11.31
N ALA A 40 -63.35 -17.63 10.34
CA ALA A 40 -64.48 -16.91 9.76
C ALA A 40 -65.45 -17.88 9.05
N ILE A 41 -64.92 -18.80 8.24
CA ILE A 41 -65.75 -19.84 7.59
C ILE A 41 -66.47 -20.68 8.65
N LYS A 42 -65.80 -21.09 9.74
CA LYS A 42 -66.39 -21.89 10.83
C LYS A 42 -67.50 -21.15 11.59
N HIS A 43 -67.41 -19.82 11.70
CA HIS A 43 -68.41 -18.99 12.38
C HIS A 43 -69.61 -18.64 11.49
N TYR A 44 -69.41 -18.42 10.19
CA TYR A 44 -70.47 -18.02 9.27
C TYR A 44 -71.19 -19.21 8.59
N PHE A 45 -70.55 -20.39 8.52
CA PHE A 45 -71.15 -21.59 7.92
C PHE A 45 -72.44 -22.09 8.62
N PRO A 46 -72.56 -22.10 9.97
CA PRO A 46 -73.79 -22.49 10.65
C PRO A 46 -74.93 -21.47 10.44
N ILE A 47 -74.59 -20.17 10.41
CA ILE A 47 -75.55 -19.08 10.17
C ILE A 47 -76.09 -19.16 8.74
N PHE A 48 -75.22 -19.48 7.77
CA PHE A 48 -75.61 -19.75 6.40
C PHE A 48 -76.50 -21.00 6.28
N GLN A 49 -76.15 -22.10 6.95
CA GLN A 49 -77.00 -23.30 7.02
C GLN A 49 -78.36 -23.03 7.68
N GLN A 50 -78.40 -22.18 8.71
CA GLN A 50 -79.63 -21.81 9.42
C GLN A 50 -80.51 -20.89 8.57
N SER A 51 -79.91 -20.00 7.79
CA SER A 51 -80.61 -19.19 6.78
C SER A 51 -81.20 -20.05 5.65
N LEU A 52 -80.52 -21.15 5.28
CA LEU A 52 -81.06 -22.14 4.34
C LEU A 52 -82.20 -22.97 4.94
N LYS A 53 -82.13 -23.34 6.23
CA LYS A 53 -83.22 -24.06 6.95
C LYS A 53 -84.44 -23.17 7.26
N GLY A 54 -84.24 -21.86 7.43
CA GLY A 54 -85.29 -20.89 7.75
C GLY A 54 -86.10 -20.39 6.54
N LYS A 55 -85.64 -20.65 5.31
CA LYS A 55 -86.41 -20.34 4.09
C LYS A 55 -87.39 -21.49 3.78
N LYS A 56 -88.47 -21.58 4.57
CA LYS A 56 -89.72 -22.12 4.03
C LYS A 56 -90.20 -21.14 2.96
N TYR A 57 -90.03 -21.50 1.70
CA TYR A 57 -90.68 -20.81 0.60
C TYR A 57 -92.17 -20.73 0.92
N TYR A 58 -92.74 -19.52 0.99
CA TYR A 58 -94.16 -19.37 0.70
C TYR A 58 -94.32 -19.76 -0.77
N ALA A 59 -94.65 -21.02 -1.01
CA ALA A 59 -95.11 -21.49 -2.30
C ALA A 59 -96.50 -20.86 -2.49
N ILE A 60 -96.54 -19.71 -3.17
CA ILE A 60 -97.76 -19.35 -3.89
C ILE A 60 -97.78 -20.31 -5.08
N GLU A 61 -98.70 -21.27 -5.04
CA GLU A 61 -98.96 -22.22 -6.12
C GLU A 61 -99.28 -21.44 -7.41
N SER A 62 -98.28 -21.34 -8.27
CA SER A 62 -98.46 -21.11 -9.69
C SER A 62 -97.71 -22.23 -10.42
N PRO A 63 -98.37 -23.06 -11.27
CA PRO A 63 -97.77 -24.28 -11.82
C PRO A 63 -96.56 -24.09 -12.77
N TYR A 64 -96.04 -22.87 -12.94
CA TYR A 64 -95.05 -22.54 -13.97
C TYR A 64 -93.68 -22.03 -13.46
N THR A 65 -93.42 -21.94 -12.15
CA THR A 65 -92.18 -21.28 -11.62
C THR A 65 -91.21 -22.14 -10.78
N SER A 66 -91.49 -23.44 -10.57
CA SER A 66 -90.62 -24.33 -9.79
C SER A 66 -89.39 -24.85 -10.56
N MET A 67 -89.45 -24.92 -11.90
CA MET A 67 -88.34 -25.40 -12.74
C MET A 67 -87.30 -24.31 -13.03
N SER A 68 -87.72 -23.04 -13.11
CA SER A 68 -86.83 -21.92 -13.46
C SER A 68 -86.01 -21.42 -12.27
N SER A 69 -86.58 -21.41 -11.06
CA SER A 69 -85.89 -20.96 -9.85
C SER A 69 -84.83 -21.94 -9.32
N SER A 70 -85.04 -23.25 -9.47
CA SER A 70 -84.05 -24.31 -9.18
C SER A 70 -82.88 -24.28 -10.17
N HIS A 71 -83.18 -24.21 -11.46
CA HIS A 71 -82.17 -24.10 -12.52
C HIS A 71 -81.31 -22.82 -12.38
N LEU A 72 -81.90 -21.68 -12.00
CA LEU A 72 -81.14 -20.45 -11.74
C LEU A 72 -80.20 -20.54 -10.52
N VAL A 73 -80.56 -21.33 -9.51
CA VAL A 73 -79.69 -21.59 -8.36
C VAL A 73 -78.54 -22.52 -8.76
N GLU A 74 -78.81 -23.58 -9.52
CA GLU A 74 -77.78 -24.49 -10.04
C GLU A 74 -76.77 -23.76 -10.93
N VAL A 75 -77.25 -22.93 -11.86
CA VAL A 75 -76.38 -22.10 -12.72
C VAL A 75 -75.48 -21.16 -11.92
N LYS A 76 -75.99 -20.56 -10.84
CA LYS A 76 -75.19 -19.66 -9.96
C LYS A 76 -74.19 -20.42 -9.09
N VAL A 77 -74.53 -21.63 -8.64
CA VAL A 77 -73.61 -22.49 -7.89
C VAL A 77 -72.47 -22.96 -8.81
N ASP A 78 -72.78 -23.31 -10.06
CA ASP A 78 -71.77 -23.74 -11.02
C ASP A 78 -70.88 -22.60 -11.50
N SER A 79 -71.42 -21.38 -11.66
CA SER A 79 -70.59 -20.21 -11.95
C SER A 79 -69.65 -19.89 -10.79
N ALA A 80 -70.15 -19.91 -9.54
CA ALA A 80 -69.33 -19.67 -8.36
C ALA A 80 -68.23 -20.75 -8.17
N ARG A 81 -68.51 -22.01 -8.50
CA ARG A 81 -67.51 -23.09 -8.50
C ARG A 81 -66.40 -22.85 -9.51
N LYS A 82 -66.74 -22.45 -10.74
CA LYS A 82 -65.75 -22.10 -11.77
C LYS A 82 -64.88 -20.92 -11.37
N ASP A 83 -65.44 -19.91 -10.70
CA ASP A 83 -64.69 -18.75 -10.21
C ASP A 83 -63.71 -19.12 -9.09
N ILE A 84 -64.10 -20.03 -8.19
CA ILE A 84 -63.22 -20.57 -7.12
C ILE A 84 -62.06 -21.35 -7.74
N GLU A 85 -62.34 -22.26 -8.68
CA GLU A 85 -61.31 -23.06 -9.36
C GLU A 85 -60.33 -22.15 -10.14
N LEU A 86 -60.84 -21.10 -10.79
CA LEU A 86 -60.01 -20.12 -11.48
C LEU A 86 -59.14 -19.31 -10.49
N ALA A 87 -59.68 -18.96 -9.32
CA ALA A 87 -58.94 -18.29 -8.27
C ALA A 87 -57.82 -19.18 -7.71
N GLU A 88 -58.07 -20.47 -7.51
CA GLU A 88 -57.07 -21.45 -7.08
C GLU A 88 -55.95 -21.62 -8.11
N LYS A 89 -56.29 -21.78 -9.40
CA LYS A 89 -55.29 -21.87 -10.48
C LYS A 89 -54.41 -20.62 -10.56
N LYS A 90 -54.99 -19.43 -10.43
CA LYS A 90 -54.24 -18.16 -10.40
C LYS A 90 -53.35 -18.04 -9.16
N LEU A 91 -53.83 -18.49 -8.00
CA LEU A 91 -53.06 -18.51 -6.76
C LEU A 91 -51.84 -19.43 -6.90
N MET A 92 -52.02 -20.63 -7.43
CA MET A 92 -50.94 -21.59 -7.66
C MET A 92 -49.92 -21.07 -8.67
N ALA A 93 -50.36 -20.47 -9.78
CA ALA A 93 -49.48 -19.85 -10.76
C ALA A 93 -48.67 -18.69 -10.16
N LYS A 94 -49.26 -17.89 -9.27
CA LYS A 94 -48.57 -16.79 -8.57
C LYS A 94 -47.54 -17.32 -7.57
N ILE A 95 -47.88 -18.36 -6.81
CA ILE A 95 -46.94 -19.04 -5.90
C ILE A 95 -45.76 -19.61 -6.68
N GLN A 96 -46.02 -20.25 -7.82
CA GLN A 96 -44.97 -20.79 -8.68
C GLN A 96 -44.05 -19.69 -9.24
N ASN A 97 -44.60 -18.56 -9.69
CA ASN A 97 -43.79 -17.45 -10.21
C ASN A 97 -42.95 -16.77 -9.11
N ASN A 98 -43.54 -16.51 -7.94
CA ASN A 98 -42.82 -15.95 -6.79
C ASN A 98 -41.68 -16.88 -6.34
N PHE A 99 -41.92 -18.20 -6.34
CA PHE A 99 -40.89 -19.18 -6.02
C PHE A 99 -39.74 -19.15 -7.04
N ARG A 100 -40.04 -19.10 -8.35
CA ARG A 100 -39.01 -18.95 -9.39
C ARG A 100 -38.18 -17.68 -9.18
N ILE A 101 -38.83 -16.55 -8.94
CA ILE A 101 -38.15 -15.25 -8.71
C ILE A 101 -37.25 -15.32 -7.47
N LEU A 102 -37.73 -15.92 -6.37
CA LEU A 102 -36.94 -16.09 -5.14
C LEU A 102 -35.66 -16.88 -5.42
N VAL A 103 -35.76 -18.04 -6.09
CA VAL A 103 -34.61 -18.89 -6.43
C VAL A 103 -33.59 -18.13 -7.28
N PHE A 104 -34.03 -17.42 -8.33
CA PHE A 104 -33.13 -16.61 -9.16
C PHE A 104 -32.47 -15.46 -8.38
N ASN A 105 -33.18 -14.83 -7.44
CA ASN A 105 -32.61 -13.77 -6.61
C ASN A 105 -31.53 -14.31 -5.66
N LEU A 106 -31.72 -15.49 -5.06
CA LEU A 106 -30.71 -16.14 -4.22
C LEU A 106 -29.44 -16.48 -5.02
N PHE A 107 -29.59 -17.04 -6.24
CA PHE A 107 -28.45 -17.30 -7.11
C PHE A 107 -27.68 -16.02 -7.48
N LYS A 108 -28.40 -14.93 -7.81
CA LYS A 108 -27.76 -13.63 -8.10
C LYS A 108 -26.95 -13.11 -6.92
N ILE A 109 -27.46 -13.21 -5.69
CA ILE A 109 -26.75 -12.81 -4.47
C ILE A 109 -25.50 -13.67 -4.24
N GLY A 110 -25.60 -14.99 -4.46
CA GLY A 110 -24.45 -15.88 -4.35
C GLY A 110 -23.33 -15.52 -5.33
N ILE A 111 -23.68 -15.25 -6.59
CA ILE A 111 -22.72 -14.84 -7.63
C ILE A 111 -22.09 -13.49 -7.29
N THR A 112 -22.86 -12.50 -6.83
CA THR A 112 -22.29 -11.19 -6.47
C THR A 112 -21.31 -11.30 -5.31
N ILE A 113 -21.61 -12.12 -4.29
CA ILE A 113 -20.70 -12.38 -3.17
C ILE A 113 -19.41 -13.05 -3.67
N LEU A 114 -19.50 -14.07 -4.53
CA LEU A 114 -18.33 -14.74 -5.09
C LEU A 114 -17.45 -13.79 -5.90
N ILE A 115 -18.04 -12.91 -6.70
CA ILE A 115 -17.31 -11.88 -7.45
C ILE A 115 -16.59 -10.93 -6.48
N ILE A 116 -17.28 -10.45 -5.43
CA ILE A 116 -16.68 -9.56 -4.42
C ILE A 116 -15.51 -10.25 -3.70
N LEU A 117 -15.67 -11.51 -3.27
CA LEU A 117 -14.61 -12.28 -2.62
C LEU A 117 -13.41 -12.49 -3.53
N SER A 118 -13.65 -12.79 -4.81
CA SER A 118 -12.60 -12.92 -5.82
C SER A 118 -11.81 -11.61 -6.01
N ILE A 119 -12.51 -10.48 -6.08
CA ILE A 119 -11.89 -9.15 -6.19
C ILE A 119 -11.04 -8.84 -4.94
N ILE A 120 -11.58 -9.09 -3.73
CA ILE A 120 -10.85 -8.86 -2.47
C ILE A 120 -9.60 -9.74 -2.42
N ALA A 121 -9.72 -11.03 -2.73
CA ALA A 121 -8.60 -11.96 -2.78
C ALA A 121 -7.53 -11.50 -3.78
N TYR A 122 -7.94 -11.05 -4.97
CA TYR A 122 -7.04 -10.51 -5.98
C TYR A 122 -6.30 -9.26 -5.49
N ILE A 123 -6.98 -8.33 -4.82
CA ILE A 123 -6.37 -7.13 -4.24
C ILE A 123 -5.33 -7.52 -3.17
N ILE A 124 -5.67 -8.42 -2.25
CA ILE A 124 -4.74 -8.88 -1.19
C ILE A 124 -3.52 -9.57 -1.81
N TYR A 125 -3.74 -10.45 -2.79
CA TYR A 125 -2.66 -11.12 -3.52
C TYR A 125 -1.72 -10.12 -4.20
N ARG A 126 -2.28 -9.12 -4.90
CA ARG A 126 -1.50 -8.07 -5.57
C ARG A 126 -0.72 -7.21 -4.57
N GLN A 127 -1.33 -6.88 -3.43
CA GLN A 127 -0.66 -6.13 -2.37
C GLN A 127 0.51 -6.92 -1.77
N LYS A 128 0.31 -8.20 -1.43
CA LYS A 128 1.39 -9.07 -0.93
C LYS A 128 2.53 -9.19 -1.93
N LYS A 129 2.23 -9.38 -3.21
CA LYS A 129 3.24 -9.46 -4.27
C LYS A 129 4.06 -8.18 -4.37
N ARG A 130 3.41 -7.01 -4.36
CA ARG A 130 4.09 -5.69 -4.36
C ARG A 130 4.94 -5.48 -3.11
N ALA A 131 4.45 -5.86 -1.93
CA ALA A 131 5.20 -5.76 -0.68
C ALA A 131 6.45 -6.64 -0.71
N SER A 132 6.33 -7.87 -1.21
CA SER A 132 7.47 -8.78 -1.38
C SER A 132 8.51 -8.24 -2.37
N GLN A 133 8.07 -7.68 -3.49
CA GLN A 133 8.97 -7.07 -4.47
C GLN A 133 9.71 -5.86 -3.89
N ARG A 134 9.02 -4.98 -3.16
CA ARG A 134 9.66 -3.84 -2.48
C ARG A 134 10.68 -4.30 -1.45
N ARG A 135 10.34 -5.29 -0.61
CA ARG A 135 11.27 -5.87 0.36
C ARG A 135 12.52 -6.45 -0.31
N TYR A 136 12.34 -7.17 -1.42
CA TYR A 136 13.45 -7.71 -2.19
C TYR A 136 14.36 -6.60 -2.75
N GLN A 137 13.79 -5.53 -3.31
CA GLN A 137 14.54 -4.38 -3.80
C GLN A 137 15.31 -3.68 -2.69
N THR A 138 14.68 -3.44 -1.53
CA THR A 138 15.35 -2.83 -0.38
C THR A 138 16.50 -3.69 0.12
N LEU A 139 16.29 -5.01 0.27
CA LEU A 139 17.35 -5.94 0.68
C LEU A 139 18.50 -6.00 -0.33
N LYS A 140 18.19 -5.95 -1.64
CA LYS A 140 19.21 -5.91 -2.69
C LYS A 140 20.04 -4.63 -2.61
N LEU A 141 19.38 -3.48 -2.47
CA LEU A 141 20.06 -2.19 -2.34
C LEU A 141 20.93 -2.13 -1.07
N GLU A 142 20.42 -2.66 0.04
CA GLU A 142 21.18 -2.71 1.29
C GLU A 142 22.42 -3.61 1.17
N LYS A 143 22.29 -4.77 0.52
CA LYS A 143 23.43 -5.64 0.18
C LYS A 143 24.44 -4.95 -0.73
N GLU A 144 23.99 -4.28 -1.78
CA GLU A 144 24.85 -3.53 -2.69
C GLU A 144 25.60 -2.42 -1.96
N TYR A 145 24.92 -1.70 -1.05
CA TYR A 145 25.54 -0.67 -0.21
C TYR A 145 26.58 -1.25 0.74
N GLN A 146 26.30 -2.38 1.40
CA GLN A 146 27.25 -3.06 2.29
C GLN A 146 28.50 -3.53 1.53
N ILE A 147 28.33 -4.09 0.32
CA ILE A 147 29.46 -4.51 -0.53
C ILE A 147 30.29 -3.29 -0.93
N LEU A 148 29.63 -2.20 -1.36
CA LEU A 148 30.32 -0.98 -1.76
C LEU A 148 31.09 -0.36 -0.58
N GLN A 149 30.50 -0.33 0.62
CA GLN A 149 31.18 0.13 1.82
C GLN A 149 32.40 -0.72 2.14
N ALA A 150 32.26 -2.05 2.15
CA ALA A 150 33.38 -2.95 2.40
C ALA A 150 34.50 -2.81 1.35
N LEU A 151 34.13 -2.55 0.09
CA LEU A 151 35.09 -2.29 -0.98
C LEU A 151 35.86 -0.99 -0.73
N ILE A 152 35.15 0.10 -0.43
CA ILE A 152 35.75 1.42 -0.13
C ILE A 152 36.66 1.32 1.09
N GLU A 153 36.21 0.66 2.17
CA GLU A 153 37.02 0.45 3.37
C GLU A 153 38.26 -0.40 3.08
N GLY A 154 38.13 -1.43 2.25
CA GLY A 154 39.25 -2.25 1.80
C GLY A 154 40.26 -1.47 0.97
N GLU A 155 39.80 -0.66 0.03
CA GLU A 155 40.63 0.19 -0.82
C GLU A 155 41.36 1.26 0.00
N GLU A 156 40.66 1.96 0.90
CA GLU A 156 41.27 2.99 1.75
C GLU A 156 42.29 2.39 2.73
N LYS A 157 42.01 1.19 3.27
CA LYS A 157 42.97 0.44 4.08
C LYS A 157 44.23 0.09 3.29
N GLU A 158 44.08 -0.36 2.05
CA GLU A 158 45.22 -0.69 1.19
C GLU A 158 46.01 0.56 0.80
N ARG A 159 45.31 1.66 0.51
CA ARG A 159 45.92 2.97 0.24
C ARG A 159 46.75 3.47 1.43
N SER A 160 46.22 3.35 2.66
CA SER A 160 46.94 3.65 3.90
C SER A 160 48.16 2.73 4.11
N ARG A 161 48.02 1.44 3.80
CA ARG A 161 49.12 0.46 3.87
C ARG A 161 50.26 0.83 2.92
N ILE A 162 49.95 1.12 1.66
CA ILE A 162 50.93 1.52 0.64
C ILE A 162 51.62 2.84 1.05
N ALA A 163 50.87 3.82 1.56
CA ALA A 163 51.44 5.08 2.04
C ALA A 163 52.47 4.88 3.14
N LYS A 164 52.16 4.01 4.12
CA LYS A 164 53.09 3.63 5.20
C LYS A 164 54.32 2.91 4.67
N ASP A 165 54.16 1.93 3.77
CA ASP A 165 55.27 1.22 3.16
C ASP A 165 56.22 2.17 2.40
N LEU A 166 55.67 3.16 1.68
CA LEU A 166 56.48 4.19 1.00
C LEU A 166 57.19 5.12 2.00
N HIS A 167 56.48 5.62 3.01
CA HIS A 167 57.02 6.60 3.95
C HIS A 167 58.09 5.99 4.86
N ASP A 168 57.81 4.84 5.47
CA ASP A 168 58.70 4.24 6.46
C ASP A 168 59.76 3.36 5.79
N GLY A 169 59.41 2.65 4.72
CA GLY A 169 60.32 1.77 3.99
C GLY A 169 61.21 2.54 3.01
N ILE A 170 60.62 3.07 1.95
CA ILE A 170 61.38 3.64 0.83
C ILE A 170 62.00 4.99 1.20
N ALA A 171 61.21 5.93 1.75
CA ALA A 171 61.74 7.24 2.10
C ALA A 171 62.78 7.14 3.24
N GLY A 172 62.56 6.25 4.22
CA GLY A 172 63.57 5.93 5.24
C GLY A 172 64.90 5.44 4.65
N THR A 173 64.84 4.50 3.70
CA THR A 173 66.04 3.98 3.01
C THR A 173 66.76 5.07 2.21
N LEU A 174 66.02 5.89 1.47
CA LEU A 174 66.58 7.02 0.71
C LEU A 174 67.25 8.05 1.63
N ALA A 175 66.72 8.29 2.83
CA ALA A 175 67.33 9.19 3.81
C ALA A 175 68.69 8.66 4.30
N VAL A 176 68.81 7.35 4.56
CA VAL A 176 70.08 6.71 4.93
C VAL A 176 71.08 6.79 3.78
N ILE A 177 70.66 6.51 2.54
CA ILE A 177 71.52 6.64 1.36
C ILE A 177 72.02 8.09 1.26
N LYS A 178 71.13 9.09 1.39
CA LYS A 178 71.51 10.50 1.36
C LYS A 178 72.53 10.83 2.44
N MET A 179 72.33 10.36 3.67
CA MET A 179 73.26 10.56 4.78
C MET A 179 74.66 9.98 4.49
N ASN A 180 74.73 8.78 3.91
CA ASN A 180 76.00 8.16 3.51
C ASN A 180 76.71 8.98 2.43
N PHE A 181 75.98 9.44 1.40
CA PHE A 181 76.53 10.31 0.37
C PHE A 181 77.03 11.65 0.97
N SER A 182 76.25 12.29 1.83
CA SER A 182 76.68 13.52 2.51
C SER A 182 77.94 13.30 3.37
N THR A 183 78.09 12.14 3.99
CA THR A 183 79.28 11.79 4.77
C THR A 183 80.52 11.65 3.87
N ILE A 184 80.39 10.98 2.72
CA ILE A 184 81.47 10.85 1.73
C ILE A 184 81.89 12.23 1.21
N GLN A 185 80.92 13.12 0.93
CA GLN A 185 81.17 14.47 0.46
C GLN A 185 81.97 15.33 1.47
N GLN A 186 81.75 15.11 2.76
CA GLN A 186 82.46 15.83 3.83
C GLN A 186 83.84 15.23 4.10
N GLY A 187 84.02 13.92 3.90
CA GLY A 187 85.27 13.20 4.19
C GLY A 187 86.35 13.30 3.12
N ASP A 188 85.98 13.57 1.86
CA ASP A 188 86.93 13.64 0.74
C ASP A 188 86.65 14.85 -0.18
N PRO A 189 87.58 15.82 -0.26
CA PRO A 189 87.45 17.03 -1.08
C PRO A 189 87.24 16.75 -2.58
N THR A 190 87.70 15.62 -3.11
CA THR A 190 87.55 15.31 -4.54
C THR A 190 86.08 15.14 -4.95
N PHE A 191 85.20 14.75 -4.03
CA PHE A 191 83.76 14.65 -4.26
C PHE A 191 83.04 16.00 -4.12
N GLN A 192 83.64 17.01 -3.46
CA GLN A 192 83.04 18.34 -3.37
C GLN A 192 82.98 19.05 -4.71
N ASP A 193 83.95 18.82 -5.59
CA ASP A 193 84.00 19.48 -6.92
C ASP A 193 83.52 18.59 -8.07
N SER A 194 83.24 17.31 -7.81
CA SER A 194 82.68 16.39 -8.80
C SER A 194 81.26 16.78 -9.20
N SER A 195 81.07 17.17 -10.46
CA SER A 195 79.75 17.48 -11.04
C SER A 195 78.83 16.26 -11.08
N VAL A 196 79.39 15.08 -11.36
CA VAL A 196 78.64 13.80 -11.36
C VAL A 196 78.08 13.50 -9.96
N PHE A 197 78.90 13.74 -8.92
CA PHE A 197 78.48 13.52 -7.55
C PHE A 197 77.36 14.47 -7.13
N LYS A 198 77.50 15.78 -7.41
CA LYS A 198 76.46 16.79 -7.16
C LYS A 198 75.15 16.45 -7.88
N ASN A 199 75.21 16.08 -9.15
CA ASN A 199 74.03 15.70 -9.94
C ASN A 199 73.35 14.46 -9.36
N THR A 200 74.11 13.46 -8.91
CA THR A 200 73.56 12.23 -8.29
C THR A 200 72.85 12.55 -6.98
N LEU A 201 73.44 13.41 -6.14
CA LEU A 201 72.86 13.82 -4.86
C LEU A 201 71.58 14.64 -5.06
N GLN A 202 71.54 15.48 -6.11
CA GLN A 202 70.34 16.21 -6.50
C GLN A 202 69.23 15.28 -7.01
N LEU A 203 69.57 14.30 -7.86
CA LEU A 203 68.62 13.29 -8.34
C LEU A 203 68.01 12.49 -7.17
N LEU A 204 68.84 12.11 -6.20
CA LEU A 204 68.40 11.44 -4.99
C LEU A 204 67.40 12.30 -4.19
N ASP A 205 67.62 13.61 -4.12
CA ASP A 205 66.72 14.55 -3.45
C ASP A 205 65.38 14.71 -4.18
N ASP A 206 65.41 14.74 -5.51
CA ASP A 206 64.19 14.82 -6.31
C ASP A 206 63.34 13.55 -6.16
N VAL A 207 63.97 12.36 -6.21
CA VAL A 207 63.30 11.07 -5.96
C VAL A 207 62.74 11.01 -4.54
N PHE A 208 63.51 11.42 -3.53
CA PHE A 208 63.03 11.46 -2.14
C PHE A 208 61.80 12.37 -1.99
N ARG A 209 61.82 13.55 -2.60
CA ARG A 209 60.69 14.49 -2.59
C ARG A 209 59.47 13.89 -3.27
N GLU A 210 59.65 13.18 -4.37
CA GLU A 210 58.58 12.55 -5.14
C GLU A 210 57.94 11.37 -4.40
N VAL A 211 58.73 10.51 -3.76
CA VAL A 211 58.23 9.41 -2.92
C VAL A 211 57.43 9.97 -1.74
N ARG A 212 57.96 10.99 -1.04
CA ARG A 212 57.26 11.62 0.09
C ARG A 212 55.95 12.26 -0.34
N LYS A 213 55.94 12.94 -1.48
CA LYS A 213 54.72 13.52 -2.08
C LYS A 213 53.70 12.43 -2.42
N THR A 214 54.14 11.32 -3.01
CA THR A 214 53.27 10.18 -3.37
C THR A 214 52.67 9.52 -2.13
N ALA A 215 53.47 9.27 -1.09
CA ALA A 215 53.00 8.72 0.19
C ALA A 215 51.95 9.64 0.84
N HIS A 216 52.19 10.96 0.84
CA HIS A 216 51.26 11.93 1.39
C HIS A 216 49.94 12.01 0.60
N ASN A 217 50.00 11.90 -0.73
CA ASN A 217 48.81 11.86 -1.59
C ASN A 217 47.99 10.57 -1.40
N LEU A 218 48.64 9.46 -1.03
CA LEU A 218 47.97 8.20 -0.75
C LEU A 218 47.30 8.20 0.63
N MET A 219 47.81 8.94 1.61
CA MET A 219 47.17 9.02 2.92
C MET A 219 47.09 10.48 3.38
N PRO A 220 46.05 11.22 2.95
CA PRO A 220 45.71 12.51 3.52
C PRO A 220 45.11 12.27 4.92
N ASP A 221 45.95 11.86 5.85
CA ASP A 221 45.61 11.45 7.23
C ASP A 221 45.03 12.61 8.08
N LEU A 222 45.04 13.81 7.50
CA LEU A 222 44.50 15.01 8.10
C LEU A 222 43.04 14.84 8.49
N LEU A 223 42.18 14.35 7.57
CA LEU A 223 40.73 14.33 7.78
C LEU A 223 40.31 13.38 8.91
N LEU A 224 40.96 12.22 8.99
CA LEU A 224 40.65 11.18 9.97
C LEU A 224 41.12 11.56 11.39
N HIS A 225 42.29 12.19 11.51
CA HIS A 225 42.87 12.55 12.81
C HIS A 225 42.45 13.92 13.33
N TYR A 226 42.37 14.92 12.46
CA TYR A 226 42.16 16.32 12.85
C TYR A 226 40.75 16.84 12.53
N GLY A 227 39.93 16.07 11.81
CA GLY A 227 38.59 16.48 11.42
C GLY A 227 38.57 17.48 10.27
N LEU A 228 37.37 17.76 9.73
CA LEU A 228 37.20 18.52 8.48
C LEU A 228 37.80 19.94 8.54
N ASP A 229 37.56 20.65 9.64
CA ASP A 229 37.98 22.04 9.84
C ASP A 229 39.51 22.21 9.73
N GLU A 230 40.23 21.54 10.63
CA GLU A 230 41.68 21.61 10.71
C GLU A 230 42.35 21.04 9.46
N SER A 231 41.73 20.05 8.81
CA SER A 231 42.23 19.46 7.57
C SER A 231 42.14 20.41 6.39
N LEU A 232 41.00 21.10 6.22
CA LEU A 232 40.83 22.10 5.17
C LEU A 232 41.76 23.29 5.41
N ASN A 233 41.86 23.76 6.65
CA ASN A 233 42.76 24.84 7.02
C ASN A 233 44.23 24.50 6.65
N ARG A 234 44.70 23.31 7.01
CA ARG A 234 46.06 22.86 6.67
C ARG A 234 46.25 22.64 5.17
N TYR A 235 45.25 22.11 4.47
CA TYR A 235 45.29 21.95 3.03
C TYR A 235 45.42 23.31 2.31
N CYS A 236 44.59 24.28 2.68
CA CYS A 236 44.66 25.65 2.18
C CYS A 236 46.03 26.29 2.47
N ARG A 237 46.57 26.12 3.69
CA ARG A 237 47.91 26.61 4.04
C ARG A 237 49.02 25.95 3.22
N ASN A 238 48.97 24.65 2.97
CA ASN A 238 49.96 23.95 2.15
C ASN A 238 49.95 24.44 0.69
N ILE A 239 48.78 24.76 0.14
CA ILE A 239 48.68 25.37 -1.20
C ILE A 239 49.21 26.80 -1.19
N SER A 240 48.88 27.59 -0.17
CA SER A 240 49.40 28.95 -0.02
C SER A 240 50.93 28.99 0.08
N GLN A 241 51.56 27.95 0.64
CA GLN A 241 53.01 27.81 0.74
C GLN A 241 53.70 27.48 -0.60
N SER A 242 52.98 26.97 -1.61
CA SER A 242 53.57 26.74 -2.94
C SER A 242 53.70 28.03 -3.77
N ASN A 243 53.44 29.21 -3.17
CA ASN A 243 53.56 30.55 -3.74
C ASN A 243 52.77 30.81 -5.03
N THR A 244 51.81 29.96 -5.38
CA THR A 244 51.06 30.09 -6.64
C THR A 244 49.72 30.79 -6.44
N ILE A 245 49.08 30.61 -5.27
CA ILE A 245 47.75 31.12 -4.96
C ILE A 245 47.69 31.43 -3.46
N HIS A 246 47.21 32.62 -3.08
CA HIS A 246 46.94 32.94 -1.67
C HIS A 246 45.51 32.53 -1.32
N ILE A 247 45.34 31.69 -0.29
CA ILE A 247 44.04 31.17 0.15
C ILE A 247 43.86 31.50 1.63
N ASP A 248 42.83 32.30 1.93
CA ASP A 248 42.33 32.54 3.28
C ASP A 248 41.22 31.54 3.62
N TYR A 249 41.40 30.79 4.72
CA TYR A 249 40.41 29.84 5.21
C TYR A 249 39.69 30.43 6.43
N LEU A 250 38.36 30.54 6.34
CA LEU A 250 37.49 30.94 7.45
C LEU A 250 36.48 29.83 7.74
N SER A 251 36.43 29.43 9.00
CA SER A 251 35.46 28.48 9.54
C SER A 251 34.48 29.22 10.43
N ILE A 252 33.18 29.00 10.22
CA ILE A 252 32.11 29.69 10.95
C ILE A 252 31.22 28.64 11.64
N GLY A 253 31.10 28.75 12.95
CA GLY A 253 30.30 27.86 13.80
C GLY A 253 31.08 26.66 14.35
N ASP A 254 30.42 25.85 15.17
CA ASP A 254 31.00 24.63 15.73
C ASP A 254 30.94 23.50 14.70
N ILE A 255 32.08 23.19 14.08
CA ILE A 255 32.18 22.05 13.16
C ILE A 255 32.14 20.76 13.98
N ILE A 256 30.97 20.12 13.98
CA ILE A 256 30.76 18.82 14.60
C ILE A 256 31.69 17.81 13.92
N ARG A 257 32.36 16.96 14.72
CA ARG A 257 33.16 15.85 14.19
C ARG A 257 32.27 14.94 13.33
N LEU A 258 32.46 15.02 12.02
CA LEU A 258 31.73 14.20 11.07
C LEU A 258 32.16 12.73 11.26
N LYS A 259 31.18 11.83 11.28
CA LYS A 259 31.48 10.39 11.20
C LYS A 259 32.17 10.11 9.86
N ALA A 260 33.09 9.15 9.85
CA ALA A 260 33.92 8.83 8.69
C ALA A 260 33.12 8.50 7.40
N ASN A 261 31.82 8.20 7.51
CA ASN A 261 30.92 7.85 6.41
C ASN A 261 30.07 9.03 5.87
N PHE A 262 30.32 10.27 6.30
CA PHE A 262 29.63 11.45 5.76
C PHE A 262 30.30 11.97 4.47
N GLY A 263 29.52 12.15 3.40
CA GLY A 263 29.97 12.81 2.18
C GLY A 263 29.75 14.33 2.25
N VAL A 264 30.78 15.11 1.93
CA VAL A 264 30.67 16.58 1.79
C VAL A 264 30.41 16.91 0.33
N ARG A 265 29.37 17.71 0.05
CA ARG A 265 29.09 18.24 -1.28
C ARG A 265 29.26 19.75 -1.27
N CYS A 266 30.17 20.24 -2.11
CA CYS A 266 30.30 21.67 -2.38
C CYS A 266 29.31 22.03 -3.48
N TRP A 267 28.48 23.04 -3.23
CA TRP A 267 27.66 23.67 -4.26
C TRP A 267 28.36 24.95 -4.70
N GLY A 268 28.64 25.07 -5.99
CA GLY A 268 29.13 26.31 -6.57
C GLY A 268 28.00 27.34 -6.58
N VAL A 269 28.30 28.54 -6.11
CA VAL A 269 27.44 29.72 -6.26
C VAL A 269 27.77 30.40 -7.57
#